data_AF-A0A6I6EDM7-F1
#
_entry.id   AF-A0A6I6EDM7-F1
#
_cell.length_a   1.000
_cell.length_b   1.000
_cell.length_c   1.000
_cell.angle_alpha   90.00
_cell.angle_beta   90.00
_cell.angle_gamma   90.00
#
_symmetry.space_group_name_H-M   'P 1'
#
loop_
_entity.id
_entity.type
_entity.pdbx_description
1 polymer ?
#
loop_
_entity_poly.entity_id
_entity_poly.type
_entity_poly.pdbx_seq_one_letter_code
_entity_poly.pdbx_strand_id
1 'polypeptide(L)'
;MTDRESRPCADCHAAIVQTFAATRMAQGAAGEVFRREWMEQGSPESCLVCHAPSGGAGLSCNDCHGRAGHPYPRLQVPDICARCHDAPGESTVRRFRERPETLQGKDCLDCHLPPGGIRAGHGFIGPSVPGFLDGVARVRLALRRGPNDDPRVLIQISHRAGHALPGGTTGRAVWLVVSGLDTEDRPVWRETARFGWERQGRDHWQDRTLPPGSPGLLELALDPRTAVTRLRVELWYRFAPGDLETPDPRARLLDATGLDLCRPRFQSISDHP
;
A
#
# COMPACT_ATOMS: atom_id res chain seq x y z
N MET A 1 -8.66 -18.82 19.77
CA MET A 1 -8.72 -18.31 21.16
C MET A 1 -9.31 -16.91 21.09
N THR A 2 -10.53 -16.72 21.57
CA THR A 2 -11.08 -15.38 21.79
C THR A 2 -10.38 -14.75 22.97
N ASP A 3 -9.78 -13.58 22.80
CA ASP A 3 -9.15 -12.81 23.86
C ASP A 3 -10.12 -12.63 25.04
N ARG A 4 -9.61 -12.82 26.26
CA ARG A 4 -10.40 -12.78 27.50
C ARG A 4 -11.13 -11.43 27.65
N GLU A 5 -10.54 -10.36 27.10
CA GLU A 5 -11.13 -9.02 27.09
C GLU A 5 -12.29 -8.84 26.10
N SER A 6 -12.36 -9.62 25.03
CA SER A 6 -13.42 -9.51 24.00
C SER A 6 -14.63 -10.40 24.29
N ARG A 7 -14.54 -11.31 25.27
CA ARG A 7 -15.62 -12.24 25.62
C ARG A 7 -16.92 -11.53 26.03
N PRO A 8 -16.93 -10.48 26.89
CA PRO A 8 -18.16 -9.76 27.21
C PRO A 8 -18.81 -9.09 26.00
N CYS A 9 -18.00 -8.70 24.99
CA CYS A 9 -18.51 -8.13 23.75
C CYS A 9 -19.22 -9.17 22.90
N ALA A 10 -18.69 -10.41 22.84
CA ALA A 10 -19.23 -11.49 22.02
C ALA A 10 -20.62 -11.94 22.46
N ASP A 11 -20.95 -11.79 23.75
CA ASP A 11 -22.27 -12.16 24.30
C ASP A 11 -23.40 -11.37 23.63
N CYS A 12 -23.14 -10.11 23.25
CA CYS A 12 -24.12 -9.24 22.58
C CYS A 12 -23.78 -8.97 21.10
N HIS A 13 -22.51 -9.07 20.71
CA HIS A 13 -21.98 -8.65 19.40
C HIS A 13 -21.21 -9.76 18.69
N ALA A 14 -21.70 -11.01 18.75
CA ALA A 14 -21.00 -12.19 18.24
C ALA A 14 -20.49 -12.04 16.78
N ALA A 15 -21.30 -11.51 15.87
CA ALA A 15 -20.91 -11.31 14.47
C ALA A 15 -19.78 -10.27 14.31
N ILE A 16 -19.80 -9.18 15.09
CA ILE A 16 -18.73 -8.17 15.10
C ILE A 16 -17.44 -8.81 15.60
N VAL A 17 -17.50 -9.53 16.73
CA VAL A 17 -16.30 -10.17 17.30
C VAL A 17 -15.73 -11.21 16.35
N GLN A 18 -16.59 -12.02 15.71
CA GLN A 18 -16.15 -13.02 14.74
C GLN A 18 -15.46 -12.39 13.53
N THR A 19 -16.05 -11.33 12.96
CA THR A 19 -15.46 -10.64 11.81
C THR A 19 -14.15 -9.94 12.19
N PHE A 20 -14.08 -9.32 13.36
CA PHE A 20 -12.86 -8.69 13.86
C PHE A 20 -11.73 -9.70 14.13
N ALA A 21 -12.04 -10.86 14.72
CA ALA A 21 -11.06 -11.89 15.03
C ALA A 21 -10.34 -12.46 13.78
N ALA A 22 -10.96 -12.34 12.61
CA ALA A 22 -10.37 -12.73 11.33
C ALA A 22 -9.40 -11.68 10.75
N THR A 23 -9.37 -10.46 11.31
CA THR A 23 -8.53 -9.37 10.80
C THR A 23 -7.07 -9.51 11.22
N ARG A 24 -6.20 -8.80 10.48
CA ARG A 24 -4.78 -8.67 10.86
C ARG A 24 -4.58 -7.85 12.14
N MET A 25 -5.53 -6.99 12.51
CA MET A 25 -5.45 -6.23 13.76
C MET A 25 -5.65 -7.12 14.97
N ALA A 26 -6.67 -7.99 14.97
CA ALA A 26 -6.90 -8.95 16.05
C ALA A 26 -5.80 -10.04 16.17
N GLN A 27 -4.91 -10.12 15.17
CA GLN A 27 -3.79 -11.06 15.10
C GLN A 27 -2.43 -10.36 15.04
N GLY A 28 -2.37 -9.08 15.43
CA GLY A 28 -1.20 -8.21 15.28
C GLY A 28 0.10 -8.80 15.82
N ALA A 29 0.06 -9.44 16.99
CA ALA A 29 1.21 -10.08 17.63
C ALA A 29 1.32 -11.59 17.38
N ALA A 30 0.27 -12.23 16.84
CA ALA A 30 0.25 -13.67 16.60
C ALA A 30 0.91 -14.09 15.29
N GLY A 31 1.11 -13.17 14.35
CA GLY A 31 1.71 -13.46 13.05
C GLY A 31 3.15 -13.98 13.15
N GLU A 32 3.46 -15.07 12.45
CA GLU A 32 4.80 -15.69 12.46
C GLU A 32 5.92 -14.70 12.07
N VAL A 33 5.69 -13.92 11.01
CA VAL A 33 6.65 -12.90 10.54
C VAL A 33 6.93 -11.88 11.63
N PHE A 34 5.89 -11.33 12.26
CA PHE A 34 6.04 -10.38 13.35
C PHE A 34 6.78 -11.01 14.53
N ARG A 35 6.38 -12.22 14.97
CA ARG A 35 7.03 -12.88 16.12
C ARG A 35 8.51 -13.11 15.86
N ARG A 36 8.89 -13.56 14.66
CA ARG A 36 10.29 -13.76 14.29
C ARG A 36 11.06 -12.43 14.36
N GLU A 37 10.59 -11.39 13.68
CA GLU A 37 11.25 -10.08 13.65
C GLU A 37 11.31 -9.42 15.03
N TRP A 38 10.26 -9.56 15.84
CA TRP A 38 10.20 -9.07 17.22
C TRP A 38 11.23 -9.77 18.09
N MET A 39 11.35 -11.11 18.01
CA MET A 39 12.37 -11.87 18.75
C MET A 39 13.80 -11.53 18.29
N GLU A 40 14.03 -11.40 16.98
CA GLU A 40 15.33 -11.01 16.40
C GLU A 40 15.80 -9.63 16.88
N GLN A 41 14.85 -8.74 17.17
CA GLN A 41 15.11 -7.40 17.71
C GLN A 41 15.21 -7.35 19.24
N GLY A 42 15.21 -8.49 19.92
CA GLY A 42 15.27 -8.54 21.39
C GLY A 42 13.93 -8.28 22.08
N SER A 43 12.81 -8.49 21.38
CA SER A 43 11.45 -8.38 21.90
C SER A 43 11.09 -7.02 22.51
N PRO A 44 11.34 -5.88 21.82
CA PRO A 44 11.08 -4.57 22.39
C PRO A 44 9.58 -4.35 22.67
N GLU A 45 9.26 -3.79 23.83
CA GLU A 45 7.88 -3.49 24.25
C GLU A 45 7.19 -2.45 23.35
N SER A 46 7.98 -1.56 22.72
CA SER A 46 7.47 -0.54 21.81
C SER A 46 6.69 -1.13 20.62
N CYS A 47 7.03 -2.35 20.17
CA CYS A 47 6.28 -3.03 19.13
C CYS A 47 4.86 -3.42 19.60
N LEU A 48 4.69 -3.77 20.88
CA LEU A 48 3.41 -4.23 21.42
C LEU A 48 2.41 -3.09 21.62
N VAL A 49 2.85 -1.83 21.70
CA VAL A 49 1.98 -0.65 21.75
C VAL A 49 0.95 -0.66 20.60
N CYS A 50 1.34 -1.16 19.42
CA CYS A 50 0.46 -1.27 18.26
C CYS A 50 0.04 -2.71 17.97
N HIS A 51 0.88 -3.70 18.26
CA HIS A 51 0.61 -5.09 17.87
C HIS A 51 -0.19 -5.90 18.90
N ALA A 52 -0.15 -5.54 20.19
CA ALA A 52 -0.94 -6.15 21.25
C ALA A 52 -1.00 -5.25 22.50
N PRO A 53 -1.63 -4.06 22.42
CA PRO A 53 -1.62 -3.10 23.53
C PRO A 53 -2.26 -3.64 24.82
N SER A 54 -3.25 -4.53 24.71
CA SER A 54 -3.85 -5.25 25.84
C SER A 54 -3.12 -6.56 26.22
N GLY A 55 -1.98 -6.88 25.60
CA GLY A 55 -1.18 -8.07 25.91
C GLY A 55 -1.66 -9.39 25.29
N GLY A 56 -2.62 -9.33 24.36
CA GLY A 56 -3.19 -10.49 23.67
C GLY A 56 -2.49 -10.86 22.35
N ALA A 57 -3.23 -11.54 21.47
CA ALA A 57 -2.77 -11.92 20.12
C ALA A 57 -2.74 -10.75 19.12
N GLY A 58 -3.31 -9.60 19.49
CA GLY A 58 -3.61 -8.48 18.62
C GLY A 58 -4.29 -7.36 19.38
N LEU A 59 -4.93 -6.44 18.65
CA LEU A 59 -5.86 -5.47 19.20
C LEU A 59 -7.14 -6.17 19.69
N SER A 60 -7.71 -5.67 20.77
CA SER A 60 -9.01 -6.01 21.33
C SER A 60 -10.05 -4.90 21.02
N CYS A 61 -11.33 -5.15 21.34
CA CYS A 61 -12.36 -4.13 21.19
C CYS A 61 -12.08 -2.88 22.06
N ASN A 62 -11.53 -3.07 23.25
CA ASN A 62 -11.26 -1.99 24.20
C ASN A 62 -10.03 -1.15 23.80
N ASP A 63 -9.12 -1.68 22.98
CA ASP A 63 -7.98 -0.91 22.47
C ASP A 63 -8.43 0.26 21.58
N CYS A 64 -9.53 0.07 20.84
CA CYS A 64 -10.12 1.11 20.00
C CYS A 64 -11.21 1.91 20.73
N HIS A 65 -12.12 1.23 21.45
CA HIS A 65 -13.30 1.87 22.05
C HIS A 65 -13.09 2.35 23.49
N GLY A 66 -12.00 1.95 24.15
CA GLY A 66 -11.75 2.20 25.56
C GLY A 66 -12.61 1.36 26.49
N ARG A 67 -12.44 1.58 27.81
CA ARG A 67 -13.16 0.87 28.88
C ARG A 67 -14.30 1.69 29.50
N ALA A 68 -14.49 2.93 29.07
CA ALA A 68 -15.27 3.95 29.78
C ALA A 68 -16.80 3.87 29.59
N GLY A 69 -17.33 2.89 28.85
CA GLY A 69 -18.76 2.55 28.87
C GLY A 69 -19.41 2.37 27.51
N HIS A 70 -20.44 1.51 27.50
CA HIS A 70 -21.30 1.18 26.35
C HIS A 70 -22.67 1.89 26.51
N PRO A 71 -23.27 2.47 25.45
CA PRO A 71 -22.79 2.49 24.07
C PRO A 71 -21.54 3.37 23.91
N TYR A 72 -20.62 2.91 23.05
CA TYR A 72 -19.35 3.61 22.84
C TYR A 72 -19.56 4.94 22.08
N PRO A 73 -18.78 5.99 22.41
CA PRO A 73 -18.81 7.23 21.64
C PRO A 73 -18.32 6.98 20.21
N ARG A 74 -18.67 7.89 19.29
CA ARG A 74 -18.13 7.86 17.93
C ARG A 74 -16.61 8.00 18.00
N LEU A 75 -15.91 7.05 17.38
CA LEU A 75 -14.46 7.11 17.24
C LEU A 75 -14.05 8.36 16.45
N GLN A 76 -13.03 9.04 16.93
CA GLN A 76 -12.45 10.21 16.26
C GLN A 76 -11.45 9.71 15.20
N VAL A 77 -11.86 9.70 13.94
CA VAL A 77 -11.04 9.29 12.78
C VAL A 77 -10.54 10.57 12.09
N PRO A 78 -9.25 10.68 11.71
CA PRO A 78 -8.25 9.61 11.65
C PRO A 78 -7.45 9.38 12.95
N ASP A 79 -7.73 10.14 14.02
CA ASP A 79 -6.87 10.17 15.22
C ASP A 79 -6.74 8.83 15.95
N ILE A 80 -7.84 8.06 16.05
CA ILE A 80 -7.79 6.71 16.65
C ILE A 80 -6.89 5.78 15.83
N CYS A 81 -6.91 5.91 14.49
CA CYS A 81 -6.09 5.11 13.59
C CYS A 81 -4.62 5.55 13.65
N ALA A 82 -4.35 6.85 13.85
CA ALA A 82 -3.01 7.43 13.91
C ALA A 82 -2.13 6.80 15.01
N ARG A 83 -2.74 6.29 16.08
CA ARG A 83 -2.01 5.62 17.18
C ARG A 83 -1.12 4.48 16.70
N CYS A 84 -1.55 3.78 15.65
CA CYS A 84 -0.79 2.69 15.03
C CYS A 84 -0.32 3.05 13.63
N HIS A 85 -1.17 3.73 12.84
CA HIS A 85 -0.93 4.06 11.44
C HIS A 85 -0.13 5.36 11.20
N ASP A 86 0.53 5.86 12.24
CA ASP A 86 1.53 6.94 12.19
C ASP A 86 2.72 6.67 13.14
N ALA A 87 2.91 5.40 13.54
CA ALA A 87 4.04 4.98 14.35
C ALA A 87 5.37 5.03 13.54
N PRO A 88 6.56 4.98 14.18
CA PRO A 88 7.82 4.90 13.45
C PRO A 88 7.84 3.75 12.42
N GLY A 89 8.19 4.08 11.16
CA GLY A 89 8.17 3.10 10.06
C GLY A 89 6.79 2.89 9.42
N GLU A 90 5.83 3.74 9.76
CA GLU A 90 4.46 3.78 9.22
C GLU A 90 4.11 5.26 8.95
N SER A 91 3.45 5.56 7.83
CA SER A 91 3.13 6.95 7.46
C SER A 91 1.71 7.13 6.95
N THR A 92 0.88 6.09 7.01
CA THR A 92 -0.43 6.07 6.35
C THR A 92 -1.31 7.25 6.76
N VAL A 93 -1.45 7.52 8.07
CA VAL A 93 -2.33 8.61 8.54
C VAL A 93 -1.70 9.99 8.34
N ARG A 94 -0.38 10.15 8.52
CA ARG A 94 0.28 11.42 8.17
C ARG A 94 0.10 11.75 6.68
N ARG A 95 0.32 10.78 5.79
CA ARG A 95 0.13 10.94 4.34
C ARG A 95 -1.33 11.21 3.98
N PHE A 96 -2.27 10.57 4.66
CA PHE A 96 -3.70 10.87 4.52
C PHE A 96 -4.00 12.34 4.84
N ARG A 97 -3.42 12.89 5.92
CA ARG A 97 -3.62 14.28 6.34
C ARG A 97 -2.98 15.31 5.39
N GLU A 98 -2.03 14.92 4.55
CA GLU A 98 -1.37 15.83 3.60
C GLU A 98 -2.31 16.26 2.44
N ARG A 99 -3.36 15.47 2.15
CA ARG A 99 -4.24 15.68 0.98
C ARG A 99 -5.73 15.38 1.26
N PRO A 100 -6.35 15.99 2.29
CA PRO A 100 -7.74 15.70 2.66
C PRO A 100 -8.75 16.02 1.54
N GLU A 101 -8.43 16.97 0.66
CA GLU A 101 -9.27 17.35 -0.48
C GLU A 101 -9.52 16.20 -1.45
N THR A 102 -8.56 15.27 -1.56
CA THR A 102 -8.63 14.14 -2.49
C THR A 102 -9.69 13.10 -2.09
N LEU A 103 -10.20 13.20 -0.87
CA LEU A 103 -11.08 12.22 -0.27
C LEU A 103 -12.55 12.63 -0.25
N GLN A 104 -12.87 13.87 -0.64
CA GLN A 104 -14.25 14.35 -0.75
C GLN A 104 -15.07 14.13 0.54
N GLY A 105 -14.45 14.37 1.70
CA GLY A 105 -15.07 14.20 3.01
C GLY A 105 -15.10 12.75 3.53
N LYS A 106 -14.47 11.80 2.82
CA LYS A 106 -14.29 10.42 3.30
C LYS A 106 -13.16 10.30 4.31
N ASP A 107 -13.32 9.40 5.27
CA ASP A 107 -12.32 9.03 6.25
C ASP A 107 -11.79 7.60 6.03
N CYS A 108 -10.96 7.11 6.96
CA CYS A 108 -10.39 5.77 6.89
C CYS A 108 -11.46 4.67 6.85
N LEU A 109 -12.56 4.84 7.59
CA LEU A 109 -13.62 3.85 7.73
C LEU A 109 -14.51 3.78 6.49
N ASP A 110 -14.71 4.89 5.77
CA ASP A 110 -15.49 4.85 4.52
C ASP A 110 -14.92 3.87 3.48
N CYS A 111 -13.60 3.70 3.46
CA CYS A 111 -12.90 2.80 2.55
C CYS A 111 -12.53 1.44 3.19
N HIS A 112 -12.07 1.43 4.44
CA HIS A 112 -11.61 0.21 5.10
C HIS A 112 -12.72 -0.53 5.86
N LEU A 113 -13.88 0.08 6.03
CA LEU A 113 -15.05 -0.47 6.69
C LEU A 113 -16.33 -0.16 5.89
N PRO A 114 -16.41 -0.55 4.60
CA PRO A 114 -17.45 -0.07 3.69
C PRO A 114 -18.87 -0.44 4.16
N PRO A 115 -19.86 0.47 3.99
CA PRO A 115 -21.24 0.20 4.34
C PRO A 115 -21.86 -0.82 3.36
N GLY A 116 -22.77 -1.68 3.83
CA GLY A 116 -23.75 -2.32 2.93
C GLY A 116 -23.73 -3.85 2.74
N GLY A 117 -23.02 -4.63 3.55
CA GLY A 117 -23.28 -6.07 3.65
C GLY A 117 -22.11 -6.82 4.25
N ILE A 118 -22.15 -7.37 5.47
CA ILE A 118 -23.23 -7.65 6.42
C ILE A 118 -23.42 -6.44 7.35
N ARG A 119 -24.65 -6.11 7.79
CA ARG A 119 -24.85 -5.16 8.90
C ARG A 119 -23.90 -5.53 10.06
N ALA A 120 -23.05 -4.63 10.56
CA ALA A 120 -22.22 -4.79 11.77
C ALA A 120 -20.95 -5.68 11.68
N GLY A 121 -19.93 -5.30 10.91
CA GLY A 121 -18.66 -6.04 10.87
C GLY A 121 -17.44 -5.15 11.13
N HIS A 122 -16.62 -5.49 12.13
CA HIS A 122 -15.29 -4.93 12.33
C HIS A 122 -14.26 -5.72 11.50
N GLY A 123 -14.60 -6.04 10.25
CA GLY A 123 -13.82 -6.94 9.39
C GLY A 123 -12.63 -6.29 8.68
N PHE A 124 -12.50 -4.96 8.76
CA PHE A 124 -11.42 -4.12 8.20
C PHE A 124 -10.69 -4.69 6.98
N ILE A 125 -11.07 -4.21 5.80
CA ILE A 125 -10.46 -4.66 4.55
C ILE A 125 -9.17 -3.89 4.26
N GLY A 126 -8.25 -4.53 3.55
CA GLY A 126 -6.97 -3.93 3.16
C GLY A 126 -6.26 -4.78 2.12
N PRO A 127 -4.99 -4.50 1.81
CA PRO A 127 -4.24 -5.17 0.74
C PRO A 127 -4.19 -6.70 0.84
N SER A 128 -4.34 -7.28 2.03
CA SER A 128 -4.37 -8.73 2.22
C SER A 128 -5.67 -9.40 1.79
N VAL A 129 -6.74 -8.64 1.53
CA VAL A 129 -8.02 -9.14 1.04
C VAL A 129 -7.94 -9.27 -0.49
N PRO A 130 -8.26 -10.43 -1.09
CA PRO A 130 -8.30 -10.60 -2.54
C PRO A 130 -9.17 -9.52 -3.20
N GLY A 131 -8.70 -8.96 -4.32
CA GLY A 131 -9.40 -7.93 -5.08
C GLY A 131 -9.32 -6.50 -4.51
N PHE A 132 -8.84 -6.30 -3.27
CA PHE A 132 -8.76 -4.96 -2.68
C PHE A 132 -7.85 -4.00 -3.48
N LEU A 133 -6.78 -4.53 -4.06
CA LEU A 133 -5.81 -3.77 -4.84
C LEU A 133 -6.23 -3.57 -6.31
N ASP A 134 -7.34 -4.16 -6.75
CA ASP A 134 -7.74 -4.12 -8.16
C ASP A 134 -8.06 -2.68 -8.58
N GLY A 135 -7.36 -2.21 -9.61
CA GLY A 135 -7.51 -0.85 -10.12
C GLY A 135 -7.14 0.25 -9.11
N VAL A 136 -6.35 -0.07 -8.06
CA VAL A 136 -5.90 0.93 -7.09
C VAL A 136 -4.94 1.95 -7.71
N ALA A 137 -4.15 1.51 -8.69
CA ALA A 137 -3.16 2.31 -9.39
C ALA A 137 -3.26 2.09 -10.90
N ARG A 138 -2.78 3.07 -11.66
CA ARG A 138 -2.72 3.06 -13.12
C ARG A 138 -1.40 3.65 -13.60
N VAL A 139 -0.85 3.03 -14.63
CA VAL A 139 0.33 3.50 -15.36
C VAL A 139 -0.09 3.98 -16.74
N ARG A 140 0.40 5.17 -17.12
CA ARG A 140 0.27 5.70 -18.48
C ARG A 140 1.66 5.99 -19.04
N LEU A 141 1.80 5.78 -20.34
CA LEU A 141 3.03 6.01 -21.08
C LEU A 141 2.80 7.10 -22.12
N ALA A 142 3.78 7.97 -22.27
CA ALA A 142 3.87 8.89 -23.39
C ALA A 142 5.31 8.96 -23.90
N LEU A 143 5.48 9.21 -25.19
CA LEU A 143 6.78 9.51 -25.79
C LEU A 143 6.92 11.00 -25.98
N ARG A 144 8.12 11.50 -25.74
CA ARG A 144 8.53 12.85 -26.15
C ARG A 144 9.97 12.83 -26.67
N ARG A 145 10.35 13.90 -27.35
CA ARG A 145 11.75 14.17 -27.69
C ARG A 145 12.39 14.97 -26.56
N GLY A 146 13.59 14.58 -26.16
CA GLY A 146 14.44 15.30 -25.23
C GLY A 146 15.10 16.52 -25.88
N PRO A 147 15.91 17.29 -25.13
CA PRO A 147 16.60 18.48 -25.65
C PRO A 147 17.52 18.20 -26.85
N ASN A 148 18.04 16.97 -26.96
CA ASN A 148 18.96 16.56 -28.02
C ASN A 148 18.27 15.68 -29.07
N ASP A 149 16.94 15.81 -29.18
CA ASP A 149 16.10 15.00 -30.06
C ASP A 149 16.08 13.49 -29.72
N ASP A 150 16.60 13.14 -28.54
CA ASP A 150 16.66 11.77 -28.04
C ASP A 150 15.28 11.31 -27.53
N PRO A 151 14.83 10.09 -27.87
CA PRO A 151 13.52 9.61 -27.45
C PRO A 151 13.48 9.38 -25.93
N ARG A 152 12.45 9.94 -25.29
CA ARG A 152 12.19 9.87 -23.85
C ARG A 152 10.81 9.28 -23.62
N VAL A 153 10.71 8.43 -22.60
CA VAL A 153 9.43 7.88 -22.14
C VAL A 153 9.05 8.56 -20.86
N LEU A 154 7.88 9.19 -20.86
CA LEU A 154 7.22 9.65 -19.66
C LEU A 154 6.33 8.51 -19.13
N ILE A 155 6.56 8.14 -17.88
CA ILE A 155 5.79 7.15 -17.15
C ILE A 155 5.04 7.88 -16.05
N GLN A 156 3.73 7.98 -16.20
CA GLN A 156 2.87 8.57 -15.20
C GLN A 156 2.22 7.45 -14.37
N ILE A 157 2.39 7.50 -13.05
CA ILE A 157 1.75 6.59 -12.09
C ILE A 157 0.71 7.39 -11.33
N SER A 158 -0.55 6.96 -11.35
CA SER A 158 -1.63 7.56 -10.55
C SER A 158 -2.28 6.49 -9.68
N HIS A 159 -2.83 6.87 -8.53
CA HIS A 159 -3.58 5.95 -7.69
C HIS A 159 -4.74 6.63 -6.97
N ARG A 160 -5.72 5.82 -6.55
CA ARG A 160 -6.94 6.27 -5.87
C ARG A 160 -6.90 6.11 -4.34
N ALA A 161 -5.81 5.58 -3.79
CA ALA A 161 -5.65 5.50 -2.34
C ALA A 161 -5.64 6.91 -1.74
N GLY A 162 -6.40 7.11 -0.65
CA GLY A 162 -6.47 8.37 0.10
C GLY A 162 -5.25 8.66 0.97
N HIS A 163 -4.27 7.78 0.93
CA HIS A 163 -2.99 7.86 1.61
C HIS A 163 -1.90 7.44 0.61
N ALA A 164 -0.63 7.47 1.01
CA ALA A 164 0.44 7.09 0.12
C ALA A 164 0.39 5.60 -0.31
N LEU A 165 0.95 5.26 -1.48
CA LEU A 165 1.00 3.91 -2.02
C LEU A 165 2.45 3.41 -2.17
N PRO A 166 2.84 2.27 -1.55
CA PRO A 166 2.05 1.49 -0.62
C PRO A 166 1.83 2.24 0.71
N GLY A 167 0.68 2.06 1.33
CA GLY A 167 0.51 2.38 2.75
C GLY A 167 1.02 1.22 3.61
N GLY A 168 1.27 1.49 4.88
CA GLY A 168 1.70 0.48 5.85
C GLY A 168 3.18 0.60 6.27
N THR A 169 3.68 -0.54 6.74
CA THR A 169 4.99 -0.69 7.37
C THR A 169 6.15 -0.79 6.37
N THR A 170 7.36 -0.76 6.90
CA THR A 170 8.65 -0.81 6.17
C THR A 170 8.85 -2.01 5.23
N GLY A 171 8.08 -3.09 5.40
CA GLY A 171 8.16 -4.29 4.58
C GLY A 171 7.38 -4.23 3.26
N ARG A 172 6.57 -3.19 3.02
CA ARG A 172 5.76 -3.08 1.80
C ARG A 172 6.43 -2.21 0.76
N ALA A 173 6.29 -2.58 -0.51
CA ALA A 173 6.82 -1.82 -1.63
C ALA A 173 5.91 -1.89 -2.84
N VAL A 174 5.85 -0.81 -3.61
CA VAL A 174 5.43 -0.86 -5.01
C VAL A 174 6.68 -0.79 -5.89
N TRP A 175 6.74 -1.66 -6.89
CA TRP A 175 7.83 -1.74 -7.85
C TRP A 175 7.31 -1.39 -9.24
N LEU A 176 7.93 -0.40 -9.87
CA LEU A 176 7.80 -0.17 -11.30
C LEU A 176 8.87 -1.00 -12.01
N VAL A 177 8.46 -1.82 -12.96
CA VAL A 177 9.35 -2.60 -13.83
C VAL A 177 9.15 -2.12 -15.24
N VAL A 178 10.21 -1.62 -15.86
CA VAL A 178 10.19 -1.16 -17.25
C VAL A 178 11.09 -2.08 -18.04
N SER A 179 10.52 -2.80 -19.00
CA SER A 179 11.25 -3.72 -19.87
C SER A 179 11.19 -3.23 -21.30
N GLY A 180 12.36 -3.17 -21.95
CA GLY A 180 12.47 -2.97 -23.40
C GLY A 180 12.54 -4.32 -24.08
N LEU A 181 11.65 -4.52 -25.04
CA LEU A 181 11.48 -5.77 -25.78
C LEU A 181 11.96 -5.60 -27.22
N ASP A 182 12.63 -6.61 -27.76
CA ASP A 182 12.97 -6.69 -29.18
C ASP A 182 11.77 -7.11 -30.05
N THR A 183 11.99 -7.33 -31.34
CA THR A 183 10.95 -7.75 -32.30
C THR A 183 10.36 -9.13 -32.03
N GLU A 184 11.03 -9.94 -31.20
CA GLU A 184 10.61 -11.28 -30.79
C GLU A 184 9.99 -11.27 -29.38
N ASP A 185 9.66 -10.08 -28.85
CA ASP A 185 9.14 -9.87 -27.49
C ASP A 185 10.10 -10.35 -26.38
N ARG A 186 11.40 -10.46 -26.66
CA ARG A 186 12.41 -10.82 -25.64
C ARG A 186 12.91 -9.56 -24.92
N PRO A 187 13.08 -9.61 -23.59
CA PRO A 187 13.63 -8.49 -22.85
C PRO A 187 15.12 -8.30 -23.19
N VAL A 188 15.46 -7.14 -23.77
CA VAL A 188 16.85 -6.73 -24.06
C VAL A 188 17.35 -5.65 -23.11
N TRP A 189 16.45 -5.06 -22.34
CA TRP A 189 16.73 -4.03 -21.33
C TRP A 189 15.67 -4.07 -20.23
N ARG A 190 16.06 -3.76 -18.99
CA ARG A 190 15.17 -3.74 -17.83
C ARG A 190 15.63 -2.70 -16.81
N GLU A 191 14.71 -1.84 -16.38
CA GLU A 191 14.89 -0.92 -15.26
C GLU A 191 13.86 -1.19 -14.17
N THR A 192 14.20 -0.84 -12.94
CA THR A 192 13.27 -0.94 -11.81
C THR A 192 13.31 0.33 -10.97
N ALA A 193 12.16 0.73 -10.44
CA ALA A 193 12.05 1.76 -9.42
C ALA A 193 11.21 1.26 -8.25
N ARG A 194 11.64 1.54 -7.03
CA ARG A 194 10.98 1.11 -5.79
C ARG A 194 10.33 2.29 -5.09
N PHE A 195 9.08 2.13 -4.71
CA PHE A 195 8.31 3.05 -3.87
C PHE A 195 7.93 2.37 -2.57
N GLY A 196 8.17 3.04 -1.45
CA GLY A 196 7.98 2.48 -0.12
C GLY A 196 9.01 3.02 0.85
N TRP A 197 8.92 2.60 2.10
CA TRP A 197 9.97 2.86 3.08
C TRP A 197 11.27 2.15 2.69
N GLU A 198 12.37 2.88 2.67
CA GLU A 198 13.69 2.38 2.33
C GLU A 198 14.66 2.70 3.46
N ARG A 199 15.47 1.71 3.86
CA ARG A 199 16.49 1.89 4.88
C ARG A 199 17.74 2.47 4.21
N GLN A 200 18.15 3.67 4.63
CA GLN A 200 19.40 4.30 4.21
C GLN A 200 20.45 4.16 5.30
N GLY A 201 21.29 3.11 5.21
CA GLY A 201 22.28 2.81 6.24
C GLY A 201 21.67 2.08 7.45
N ARG A 202 22.30 2.20 8.64
CA ARG A 202 21.86 1.44 9.82
C ARG A 202 20.59 2.02 10.45
N ASP A 203 20.50 3.34 10.63
CA ASP A 203 19.48 3.90 11.53
C ASP A 203 18.56 4.94 10.86
N HIS A 204 18.63 5.07 9.53
CA HIS A 204 17.78 6.01 8.80
C HIS A 204 16.78 5.31 7.90
N TRP A 205 15.51 5.69 8.03
CA TRP A 205 14.42 5.27 7.15
C TRP A 205 13.91 6.46 6.36
N GLN A 206 13.84 6.31 5.04
CA GLN A 206 13.25 7.30 4.15
C GLN A 206 11.93 6.78 3.59
N ASP A 207 10.88 7.59 3.70
CA ASP A 207 9.59 7.31 3.08
C ASP A 207 9.64 7.75 1.60
N ARG A 208 9.71 6.78 0.68
CA ARG A 208 9.65 6.99 -0.77
C ARG A 208 8.35 6.44 -1.38
N THR A 209 7.27 6.43 -0.60
CA THR A 209 5.95 6.03 -1.10
C THR A 209 5.43 7.01 -2.16
N LEU A 210 4.54 6.54 -3.04
CA LEU A 210 3.82 7.41 -3.97
C LEU A 210 2.84 8.28 -3.17
N PRO A 211 2.90 9.62 -3.23
CA PRO A 211 2.03 10.47 -2.45
C PRO A 211 0.57 10.42 -2.95
N PRO A 212 -0.44 10.58 -2.06
CA PRO A 212 -1.84 10.63 -2.49
C PRO A 212 -2.12 11.86 -3.36
N GLY A 213 -3.11 11.74 -4.25
CA GLY A 213 -3.64 12.85 -5.04
C GLY A 213 -2.77 13.38 -6.17
N SER A 214 -1.46 13.12 -6.13
CA SER A 214 -0.52 13.60 -7.13
C SER A 214 0.01 12.43 -7.96
N PRO A 215 -0.09 12.45 -9.30
CA PRO A 215 0.55 11.44 -10.11
C PRO A 215 2.07 11.54 -9.97
N GLY A 216 2.73 10.40 -9.75
CA GLY A 216 4.17 10.27 -9.90
C GLY A 216 4.54 10.33 -11.37
N LEU A 217 5.60 11.07 -11.71
CA LEU A 217 6.12 11.15 -13.06
C LEU A 217 7.59 10.69 -13.05
N LEU A 218 7.90 9.70 -13.87
CA LEU A 218 9.26 9.27 -14.15
C LEU A 218 9.55 9.50 -15.62
N GLU A 219 10.77 9.90 -15.90
CA GLU A 219 11.26 10.06 -17.26
C GLU A 219 12.48 9.20 -17.48
N LEU A 220 12.43 8.37 -18.53
CA LEU A 220 13.53 7.48 -18.90
C LEU A 220 14.04 7.84 -20.29
N ALA A 221 15.36 7.93 -20.42
CA ALA A 221 16.03 7.96 -21.72
C ALA A 221 15.96 6.58 -22.36
N LEU A 222 15.57 6.52 -23.64
CA LEU A 222 15.75 5.32 -24.42
C LEU A 222 17.10 5.41 -25.13
N ASP A 223 17.98 4.42 -24.95
CA ASP A 223 19.22 4.34 -25.72
C ASP A 223 18.87 3.95 -27.16
N PRO A 224 19.09 4.83 -28.15
CA PRO A 224 18.74 4.55 -29.55
C PRO A 224 19.54 3.39 -30.15
N ARG A 225 20.62 2.96 -29.50
CA ARG A 225 21.43 1.82 -29.93
C ARG A 225 20.85 0.48 -29.48
N THR A 226 19.90 0.49 -28.56
CA THR A 226 19.23 -0.74 -28.11
C THR A 226 18.19 -1.17 -29.13
N ALA A 227 18.07 -2.47 -29.39
CA ALA A 227 17.10 -3.05 -30.33
C ALA A 227 15.66 -3.04 -29.78
N VAL A 228 15.30 -2.06 -28.95
CA VAL A 228 13.99 -1.98 -28.30
C VAL A 228 12.95 -1.51 -29.31
N THR A 229 11.96 -2.36 -29.56
CA THR A 229 10.82 -2.06 -30.44
C THR A 229 9.52 -1.86 -29.66
N ARG A 230 9.45 -2.36 -28.43
CA ARG A 230 8.29 -2.23 -27.56
C ARG A 230 8.74 -2.03 -26.12
N LEU A 231 7.98 -1.24 -25.37
CA LEU A 231 8.09 -1.14 -23.93
C LEU A 231 6.97 -1.92 -23.27
N ARG A 232 7.29 -2.62 -22.19
CA ARG A 232 6.34 -3.19 -21.24
C ARG A 232 6.62 -2.59 -19.88
N VAL A 233 5.60 -2.00 -19.27
CA VAL A 233 5.68 -1.39 -17.95
C VAL A 233 4.69 -2.07 -17.03
N GLU A 234 5.19 -2.53 -15.89
CA GLU A 234 4.41 -3.24 -14.88
C GLU A 234 4.57 -2.55 -13.53
N LEU A 235 3.48 -2.48 -12.78
CA LEU A 235 3.47 -1.95 -11.42
C LEU A 235 3.08 -3.06 -10.46
N TRP A 236 4.02 -3.50 -9.62
CA TRP A 236 3.85 -4.62 -8.70
C TRP A 236 3.75 -4.14 -7.26
N TYR A 237 2.77 -4.61 -6.51
CA TYR A 237 2.68 -4.44 -5.05
C TYR A 237 3.27 -5.67 -4.36
N ARG A 238 4.14 -5.44 -3.38
CA ARG A 238 4.78 -6.50 -2.58
C ARG A 238 4.51 -6.29 -1.09
N PHE A 239 4.31 -7.41 -0.41
CA PHE A 239 3.98 -7.54 1.01
C PHE A 239 5.16 -7.95 1.87
N ALA A 240 6.30 -8.26 1.24
CA ALA A 240 7.53 -8.67 1.90
C ALA A 240 8.67 -7.70 1.57
N PRO A 241 9.59 -7.47 2.53
CA PRO A 241 10.81 -6.71 2.27
C PRO A 241 11.72 -7.45 1.29
N GLY A 242 12.66 -6.71 0.71
CA GLY A 242 13.67 -7.23 -0.23
C GLY A 242 13.55 -6.66 -1.63
N ASP A 243 14.48 -7.04 -2.50
CA ASP A 243 14.44 -6.72 -3.92
C ASP A 243 13.30 -7.47 -4.63
N LEU A 244 13.01 -7.06 -5.86
CA LEU A 244 11.94 -7.63 -6.69
C LEU A 244 12.10 -9.12 -6.99
N GLU A 245 13.33 -9.64 -6.98
CA GLU A 245 13.65 -11.02 -7.32
C GLU A 245 13.42 -11.97 -6.12
N THR A 246 13.48 -11.45 -4.89
CA THR A 246 13.07 -12.20 -3.70
C THR A 246 11.61 -12.68 -3.84
N PRO A 247 11.33 -14.00 -3.74
CA PRO A 247 9.99 -14.50 -3.88
C PRO A 247 9.02 -13.88 -2.87
N ASP A 248 7.93 -13.31 -3.37
CA ASP A 248 6.77 -12.91 -2.56
C ASP A 248 5.51 -13.52 -3.18
N PRO A 249 5.01 -14.66 -2.67
CA PRO A 249 3.83 -15.32 -3.22
C PRO A 249 2.55 -14.47 -3.10
N ARG A 250 2.60 -13.41 -2.28
CA ARG A 250 1.50 -12.46 -2.12
C ARG A 250 1.63 -11.27 -3.05
N ALA A 251 2.72 -11.12 -3.82
CA ALA A 251 2.88 -10.03 -4.76
C ALA A 251 1.68 -9.96 -5.72
N ARG A 252 1.27 -8.73 -6.06
CA ARG A 252 0.14 -8.47 -6.95
C ARG A 252 0.54 -7.48 -8.04
N LEU A 253 0.23 -7.79 -9.28
CA LEU A 253 0.31 -6.83 -10.36
C LEU A 253 -0.85 -5.83 -10.20
N LEU A 254 -0.54 -4.55 -10.00
CA LEU A 254 -1.52 -3.48 -9.87
C LEU A 254 -2.02 -2.99 -11.22
N ASP A 255 -1.10 -2.86 -12.18
CA ASP A 255 -1.38 -2.45 -13.55
C ASP A 255 -0.22 -2.86 -14.47
N ALA A 256 -0.52 -3.07 -15.74
CA ALA A 256 0.48 -3.27 -16.79
C ALA A 256 0.04 -2.59 -18.07
N THR A 257 0.99 -1.99 -18.77
CA THR A 257 0.77 -1.30 -20.03
C THR A 257 1.98 -1.44 -20.93
N GLY A 258 1.84 -1.11 -22.20
CA GLY A 258 2.95 -1.18 -23.14
C GLY A 258 2.85 -0.12 -24.23
N LEU A 259 3.97 0.11 -24.91
CA LEU A 259 4.08 1.10 -25.96
C LEU A 259 4.93 0.56 -27.12
N ASP A 260 4.36 0.54 -28.31
CA ASP A 260 5.07 0.20 -29.54
C ASP A 260 5.88 1.41 -30.01
N LEU A 261 7.21 1.26 -30.09
CA LEU A 261 8.14 2.30 -30.49
C LEU A 261 8.34 2.37 -32.01
N CYS A 262 8.01 1.31 -32.75
CA CYS A 262 8.12 1.29 -34.21
C CYS A 262 6.95 2.02 -34.88
N ARG A 263 5.83 2.17 -34.18
CA ARG A 263 4.66 2.92 -34.65
C ARG A 263 4.18 3.88 -33.56
N PRO A 264 4.97 4.93 -33.24
CA PRO A 264 4.59 5.86 -32.19
C PRO A 264 3.30 6.56 -32.60
N ARG A 265 2.18 6.16 -31.97
CA ARG A 265 0.97 6.95 -32.01
C ARG A 265 1.20 8.13 -31.07
N PHE A 266 1.58 9.26 -31.63
CA PHE A 266 1.56 10.52 -30.89
C PHE A 266 0.10 10.82 -30.55
N GLN A 267 -0.32 10.46 -29.33
CA GLN A 267 -1.58 10.96 -28.80
C GLN A 267 -1.37 12.44 -28.55
N SER A 268 -2.03 13.29 -29.33
CA SER A 268 -2.20 14.68 -28.92
C SER A 268 -2.89 14.64 -27.56
N ILE A 269 -2.24 15.17 -26.52
CA ILE A 269 -2.91 15.45 -25.25
C ILE A 269 -3.91 16.56 -25.59
N SER A 270 -5.09 16.18 -26.04
CA SER A 270 -6.21 17.09 -26.16
C SER A 270 -6.63 17.43 -24.74
N ASP A 271 -6.45 18.69 -24.37
CA ASP A 271 -6.87 19.27 -23.10
C ASP A 271 -8.30 18.79 -22.77
N HIS A 272 -8.41 17.88 -21.81
CA HIS A 272 -9.70 17.59 -21.18
C HIS A 272 -9.78 18.48 -19.93
N PRO A 273 -10.78 19.37 -19.87
CA PRO A 273 -10.99 20.26 -18.73
C PRO A 273 -11.34 19.49 -17.44
#